data_AF-A0A2U1BIU5-F1
#
_entry.id   AF-A0A2U1BIU5-F1
#
_cell.length_a   1.000
_cell.length_b   1.000
_cell.length_c   1.000
_cell.angle_alpha   90.00
_cell.angle_beta   90.00
_cell.angle_gamma   90.00
#
_symmetry.space_group_name_H-M   'P 1'
#
loop_
_entity.id
_entity.type
_entity.pdbx_description
1 polymer ?
#
loop_
_entity_poly.entity_id
_entity_poly.type
_entity_poly.pdbx_seq_one_letter_code
_entity_poly.pdbx_strand_id
1 'polypeptide(L)' 'MFQSENAMIVDDALQRIDGVLDLDPLKETDHPQHPENGSVELQNVSFSYDGEDEEMFLKDYSVVEI' A
#
# COMPACT_ATOMS: atom_id res chain seq x y z
N MET A 1 -7.63 28.55 28.36
CA MET A 1 -7.25 28.39 26.94
C MET A 1 -6.09 27.42 26.70
N PHE A 2 -5.12 27.25 27.61
CA PHE A 2 -4.00 26.29 27.40
C PHE A 2 -4.37 24.80 27.53
N GLN A 3 -5.35 24.46 28.38
CA GLN A 3 -5.73 23.04 28.58
C GLN A 3 -6.52 22.45 27.41
N SER A 4 -7.27 23.28 26.68
CA SER A 4 -8.03 22.84 25.50
C SER A 4 -7.14 22.56 24.30
N GLU A 5 -6.05 23.31 24.14
CA GLU A 5 -5.08 23.11 23.06
C GLU A 5 -4.27 21.82 23.26
N ASN A 6 -3.77 21.59 24.48
CA ASN A 6 -3.06 20.35 24.80
C ASN A 6 -3.94 19.11 24.61
N ALA A 7 -5.22 19.19 24.97
CA ALA A 7 -6.16 18.10 24.73
C ALA A 7 -6.37 17.82 23.23
N MET A 8 -6.45 18.86 22.40
CA MET A 8 -6.62 18.73 20.96
C MET A 8 -5.39 18.13 20.25
N ILE A 9 -4.19 18.51 20.68
CA ILE A 9 -2.94 17.95 20.12
C ILE A 9 -2.80 16.46 20.48
N VAL A 10 -3.16 16.08 21.70
CA VAL A 10 -3.11 14.68 22.13
C VAL A 10 -4.15 13.85 21.37
N ASP A 11 -5.36 14.37 21.18
CA ASP A 11 -6.41 13.68 20.42
C ASP A 11 -6.00 13.43 18.96
N ASP A 12 -5.45 14.42 18.26
CA ASP A 12 -4.90 14.26 16.89
C ASP A 12 -3.78 13.20 16.84
N ALA A 13 -2.86 13.25 17.80
CA ALA A 13 -1.75 12.31 17.86
C ALA A 13 -2.24 10.87 18.08
N LEU A 14 -3.23 10.66 18.94
CA LEU A 14 -3.84 9.36 19.17
C LEU A 14 -4.58 8.87 17.92
N GLN A 15 -5.39 9.72 17.28
CA GLN A 15 -6.10 9.37 16.05
C GLN A 15 -5.16 8.97 14.91
N ARG A 16 -4.00 9.63 14.78
CA ARG A 16 -2.98 9.27 13.78
C ARG A 16 -2.29 7.94 14.09
N ILE A 17 -2.13 7.60 15.37
CA ILE A 17 -1.60 6.30 15.77
C ILE A 17 -2.61 5.20 15.45
N ASP A 18 -3.86 5.39 15.87
CA ASP A 18 -4.94 4.43 15.61
C ASP A 18 -5.11 4.20 14.10
N GLY A 19 -5.08 5.27 13.30
CA GLY A 19 -5.19 5.17 11.85
C GLY A 19 -4.09 4.36 11.17
N VAL A 20 -2.89 4.26 11.74
CA VAL A 20 -1.82 3.38 11.20
C VAL A 20 -1.98 1.95 11.72
N LEU A 21 -2.37 1.79 12.98
CA LEU A 21 -2.54 0.48 13.61
C LEU A 21 -3.74 -0.30 13.07
N ASP A 22 -4.76 0.41 12.56
CA ASP A 22 -5.96 -0.16 11.97
C ASP A 22 -5.80 -0.51 10.47
N LEU A 23 -4.64 -0.22 9.85
CA LEU A 23 -4.40 -0.60 8.46
C LEU A 23 -4.20 -2.11 8.34
N ASP A 24 -5.02 -2.73 7.50
CA ASP A 24 -4.81 -4.12 7.12
C ASP A 24 -3.47 -4.29 6.37
N PRO A 25 -2.71 -5.36 6.66
CA PRO A 25 -1.54 -5.69 5.86
C PRO A 25 -1.96 -6.04 4.41
N LEU A 26 -0.98 -6.02 3.51
CA LEU A 26 -1.19 -6.57 2.18
C LEU A 26 -1.62 -8.03 2.30
N LYS A 27 -2.60 -8.42 1.46
CA LYS A 27 -3.09 -9.80 1.43
C LYS A 27 -1.96 -10.74 1.04
N GLU A 28 -1.67 -11.69 1.92
CA GLU A 28 -0.77 -12.79 1.60
C GLU A 28 -1.52 -13.86 0.79
N THR A 29 -0.82 -14.52 -0.13
CA THR A 29 -1.38 -15.63 -0.90
C THR A 29 -1.38 -16.91 -0.05
N ASP A 30 -2.47 -17.68 -0.12
CA ASP A 30 -2.56 -19.01 0.52
C ASP A 30 -1.53 -20.01 -0.06
N HIS A 31 -0.99 -19.70 -1.24
CA HIS A 31 -0.01 -20.52 -1.96
C HIS A 31 1.25 -19.70 -2.25
N PRO A 32 2.14 -19.48 -1.26
CA PRO A 32 3.38 -18.76 -1.47
C PRO A 32 4.26 -19.52 -2.46
N GLN A 33 4.79 -18.79 -3.44
CA GLN A 33 5.77 -19.31 -4.39
C GLN A 33 7.15 -18.80 -4.02
N HIS A 34 8.17 -19.63 -4.24
CA HIS A 34 9.56 -19.23 -4.12
C HIS A 34 10.15 -19.13 -5.54
N PRO A 35 10.89 -18.05 -5.84
CA PRO A 35 11.53 -17.92 -7.13
C PRO A 35 12.62 -19.00 -7.28
N GLU A 36 12.71 -19.61 -8.46
CA GLU A 36 13.74 -20.60 -8.78
C GLU A 36 15.13 -19.96 -8.89
N ASN A 37 15.19 -18.73 -9.42
CA ASN A 37 16.41 -17.98 -9.66
C ASN A 37 16.13 -16.46 -9.54
N GLY A 38 17.01 -15.61 -10.07
CA GLY A 38 16.88 -14.15 -10.01
C GLY A 38 15.96 -13.53 -11.08
N SER A 39 15.24 -14.33 -11.86
CA SER A 39 14.34 -13.84 -12.90
C SER A 39 13.13 -13.13 -12.30
N VAL A 40 12.63 -12.15 -13.04
CA VAL A 40 11.41 -11.41 -12.68
C VAL A 40 10.51 -11.38 -13.89
N GLU A 41 9.24 -11.74 -13.67
CA GLU A 41 8.21 -11.71 -14.70
C GLU A 41 7.01 -10.91 -14.23
N LEU A 42 6.58 -9.97 -15.08
CA LEU A 42 5.33 -9.24 -14.95
C LEU A 42 4.38 -9.71 -16.05
N GLN A 43 3.16 -10.07 -15.70
CA GLN A 43 2.13 -10.49 -16.65
C GLN A 43 0.87 -9.66 -16.45
N ASN A 44 0.50 -8.87 -17.46
CA ASN A 44 -0.76 -8.12 -17.50
C ASN A 44 -0.98 -7.24 -16.26
N VAL A 45 0.08 -6.58 -15.81
CA VAL A 45 0.02 -5.74 -14.61
C VAL A 45 -0.48 -4.35 -14.98
N SER A 46 -1.49 -3.88 -14.24
CA SER A 46 -1.98 -2.51 -14.29
C SER A 46 -1.87 -1.89 -12.89
N PHE A 47 -1.47 -0.63 -12.83
CA PHE A 47 -1.19 0.07 -11.57
C PHE A 47 -1.48 1.57 -11.69
N SER A 48 -2.12 2.13 -10.66
CA SER A 48 -2.34 3.57 -10.47
C SER A 48 -1.85 4.00 -9.09
N TYR A 49 -1.38 5.25 -8.98
CA TYR A 49 -0.79 5.77 -7.74
C TYR A 49 -1.83 6.13 -6.69
N ASP A 50 -3.00 6.58 -7.14
CA ASP A 50 -4.15 7.01 -6.33
C ASP A 50 -5.23 5.93 -6.20
N GLY A 51 -5.07 4.81 -6.91
CA GLY A 51 -6.06 3.74 -6.97
C GLY A 51 -7.19 4.01 -7.96
N GLU A 52 -7.12 5.07 -8.77
CA GLU A 52 -8.14 5.39 -9.76
C GLU A 52 -7.83 4.74 -11.13
N ASP A 53 -8.85 4.15 -11.75
CA ASP A 53 -8.70 3.45 -13.04
C ASP A 53 -8.49 4.40 -14.22
N GLU A 54 -8.94 5.66 -14.10
CA GLU A 54 -8.85 6.66 -15.19
C GLU A 54 -7.43 7.23 -15.35
N GLU A 55 -6.59 7.15 -14.30
CA GLU A 55 -5.20 7.63 -14.27
C GLU A 55 -4.17 6.48 -14.13
N MET A 56 -4.43 5.33 -14.78
CA MET A 56 -3.48 4.22 -14.79
C MET A 56 -2.09 4.62 -15.32
N PHE A 57 -1.08 4.47 -14.48
CA PHE A 57 0.32 4.71 -14.83
C PHE A 57 0.91 3.53 -15.62
N LEU A 58 0.60 2.30 -15.20
CA LEU A 58 0.86 1.09 -15.96
C LEU A 58 -0.48 0.50 -16.40
N LYS A 59 -0.55 0.10 -17.68
CA LYS A 59 -1.73 -0.56 -18.24
C LYS A 59 -1.32 -1.76 -19.08
N ASP A 60 -1.84 -2.93 -18.70
CA ASP A 60 -1.62 -4.20 -19.39
C ASP A 60 -0.13 -4.50 -19.65
N TYR A 61 0.74 -4.15 -18.71
CA TYR A 61 2.19 -4.23 -18.86
C TYR A 61 2.71 -5.64 -18.60
N SER A 62 3.53 -6.17 -19.52
CA SER A 62 4.16 -7.49 -19.39
C SER A 62 5.65 -7.41 -19.74
N VAL A 63 6.51 -7.96 -18.89
CA VAL A 63 7.98 -7.99 -19.03
C VAL A 63 8.53 -9.28 -18.48
N VAL A 64 9.57 -9.82 -19.14
CA VAL A 64 10.36 -10.96 -18.66
C VAL A 64 11.82 -10.50 -18.58
N GLU A 65 12.39 -10.45 -17.39
CA GLU A 65 13.83 -10.25 -17.16
C GLU A 65 14.47 -11.57 -16.71
N ILE A 66 15.58 -11.94 -17.38
CA ILE A 66 16.32 -13.21 -17.23
C ILE A 66 17.66 -12.96 -16.54
#